data_AF-A0A0K9NIP4-F1
#
_entry.id   AF-A0A0K9NIP4-F1
#
_cell.length_a   1.000
_cell.length_b   1.000
_cell.length_c   1.000
_cell.angle_alpha   90.00
_cell.angle_beta   90.00
_cell.angle_gamma   90.00
#
_symmetry.space_group_name_H-M   'P 1'
#
loop_
_entity.id
_entity.type
_entity.pdbx_description
1 polymer ?
#
loop_
_entity_poly.entity_id
_entity_poly.type
_entity_poly.pdbx_seq_one_letter_code
_entity_poly.pdbx_strand_id
1 'polypeptide(L)'
;MLDWRGHHKADDGVDEVERLHRPVPEQEAENLKLAELTKEYDERFCRILGYRRMTSWINHFNHTNYSKNRIHRIMKKLGIHSAIRKNKKTYHSSKAEATAENKLRRDFNTGKPNEKWATDVTEFKIPDTGKKLYLSAITRLLNIND
;
A
#
# COMPACT_ATOMS: atom_id res chain seq x y z
N MET A 1 -42.73 -9.11 -44.19
CA MET A 1 -42.18 -9.84 -45.35
C MET A 1 -41.20 -8.89 -46.02
N LEU A 2 -39.87 -9.00 -46.02
CA LEU A 2 -38.83 -10.02 -45.72
C LEU A 2 -37.61 -9.24 -45.15
N ASP A 3 -36.77 -9.64 -44.18
CA ASP A 3 -35.87 -10.78 -43.93
C ASP A 3 -34.63 -10.99 -44.85
N TRP A 4 -33.47 -10.59 -44.30
CA TRP A 4 -32.14 -11.24 -44.24
C TRP A 4 -31.22 -11.54 -45.47
N ARG A 5 -29.94 -11.18 -45.24
CA ARG A 5 -28.68 -11.95 -45.49
C ARG A 5 -28.08 -11.97 -46.91
N GLY A 6 -26.91 -11.33 -47.04
CA GLY A 6 -25.82 -11.69 -47.97
C GLY A 6 -24.50 -11.22 -47.36
N HIS A 7 -23.73 -12.05 -46.65
CA HIS A 7 -22.68 -12.93 -47.18
C HIS A 7 -21.73 -12.24 -48.18
N HIS A 8 -20.70 -11.59 -47.66
CA HIS A 8 -19.37 -11.65 -48.26
C HIS A 8 -18.34 -11.93 -47.15
N LYS A 9 -17.75 -13.13 -47.23
CA LYS A 9 -16.61 -13.55 -46.41
C LYS A 9 -15.33 -13.11 -47.12
N ALA A 10 -14.37 -12.69 -46.29
CA ALA A 10 -12.92 -12.82 -46.42
C ALA A 10 -12.24 -12.17 -47.62
N ASP A 11 -11.54 -11.07 -47.32
CA ASP A 11 -10.22 -10.74 -47.90
C ASP A 11 -9.28 -10.36 -46.74
N ASP A 12 -9.13 -11.26 -45.75
CA ASP A 12 -8.35 -11.04 -44.52
C ASP A 12 -6.84 -11.36 -44.70
N GLY A 13 -6.37 -11.62 -45.92
CA GLY A 13 -5.01 -12.07 -46.20
C GLY A 13 -4.02 -10.99 -46.64
N VAL A 14 -4.51 -9.85 -47.15
CA VAL A 14 -3.65 -8.80 -47.73
C VAL A 14 -3.24 -7.78 -46.66
N ASP A 15 -4.13 -7.51 -45.68
CA ASP A 15 -3.90 -6.55 -44.59
C ASP A 15 -2.89 -7.02 -43.53
N GLU A 16 -2.64 -8.34 -43.42
CA GLU A 16 -1.69 -8.87 -42.42
C GLU A 16 -0.23 -8.79 -42.90
N VAL A 17 0.00 -8.92 -44.21
CA VAL A 17 1.34 -8.85 -44.83
C VAL A 17 1.84 -7.41 -44.95
N GLU A 18 0.93 -6.45 -45.17
CA GLU A 18 1.25 -5.02 -45.23
C GLU A 18 1.61 -4.45 -43.85
N ARG A 19 1.08 -5.04 -42.78
CA ARG A 19 1.36 -4.68 -41.38
C ARG A 19 2.79 -4.99 -40.95
N LEU A 20 3.43 -5.99 -41.56
CA LEU A 20 4.80 -6.44 -41.25
C LEU A 20 5.88 -5.50 -41.82
N HIS A 21 5.55 -4.66 -42.80
CA HIS A 21 6.49 -3.76 -43.49
C HIS A 21 6.37 -2.29 -43.08
N ARG A 22 5.53 -1.98 -42.07
CA ARG A 22 5.42 -0.60 -41.57
C ARG A 22 6.69 -0.23 -40.80
N PRO A 23 7.39 0.86 -41.14
CA PRO A 23 8.47 1.35 -40.30
C PRO A 23 7.89 1.66 -38.92
N VAL A 24 8.48 1.08 -37.88
CA VAL A 24 8.06 1.30 -36.49
C VAL A 24 8.03 2.82 -36.26
N PRO A 25 6.86 3.41 -35.95
CA PRO A 25 6.77 4.83 -35.65
C PRO A 25 7.80 5.19 -34.57
N GLU A 26 8.48 6.33 -34.71
CA GLU A 26 9.51 6.79 -33.76
C GLU A 26 9.03 6.69 -32.30
N GLN A 27 7.76 7.00 -32.09
CA GLN A 27 7.11 6.93 -30.78
C GLN A 27 6.97 5.51 -30.20
N GLU A 28 6.83 4.49 -31.06
CA GLU A 28 6.84 3.08 -30.65
C GLU A 28 8.24 2.62 -30.27
N ALA A 29 9.26 2.98 -31.07
CA ALA A 29 10.65 2.72 -30.73
C ALA A 29 11.05 3.36 -29.39
N GLU A 30 10.64 4.60 -29.14
CA GLU A 30 10.84 5.24 -27.83
C GLU A 30 10.12 4.52 -26.69
N ASN A 31 8.91 4.01 -26.93
CA ASN A 31 8.16 3.27 -25.90
C ASN A 31 8.85 1.95 -25.56
N LEU A 32 9.47 1.29 -26.52
CA LEU A 32 10.28 0.09 -26.30
C LEU A 32 11.51 0.42 -25.44
N LYS A 33 12.26 1.47 -25.81
CA LYS A 33 13.40 1.96 -25.01
C LYS A 33 12.99 2.31 -23.58
N LEU A 34 11.87 3.00 -23.41
CA LEU A 34 11.37 3.36 -22.08
C LEU A 34 10.89 2.13 -21.30
N ALA A 35 10.35 1.11 -21.97
CA ALA A 35 9.98 -0.15 -21.34
C ALA A 35 11.20 -0.93 -20.85
N GLU A 36 12.29 -0.97 -21.62
CA GLU A 36 13.57 -1.57 -21.21
C GLU A 36 14.13 -0.87 -19.98
N LEU A 37 14.24 0.47 -20.00
CA LEU A 37 14.68 1.25 -18.84
C LEU A 37 13.80 1.01 -17.61
N THR A 38 12.48 0.91 -17.80
CA THR A 38 11.54 0.66 -16.70
C THR A 38 11.80 -0.72 -16.06
N LYS A 39 12.11 -1.75 -16.84
CA LYS A 39 12.45 -3.09 -16.32
C LYS A 39 13.78 -3.07 -15.59
N GLU A 40 14.82 -2.46 -16.19
CA GLU A 40 16.15 -2.35 -15.59
C GLU A 40 16.07 -1.69 -14.20
N TYR A 41 15.34 -0.58 -14.07
CA TYR A 41 15.20 0.11 -12.79
C TYR A 41 14.34 -0.67 -11.79
N ASP A 42 13.30 -1.37 -12.24
CA ASP A 42 12.50 -2.21 -11.35
C ASP A 42 13.35 -3.32 -10.72
N GLU A 43 14.18 -3.99 -11.52
CA GLU A 43 15.11 -5.03 -11.08
C GLU A 43 16.22 -4.46 -10.19
N ARG A 44 16.91 -3.41 -10.65
CA ARG A 44 18.02 -2.77 -9.93
C ARG A 44 17.63 -2.29 -8.54
N PHE A 45 16.39 -1.85 -8.37
CA PHE A 45 15.89 -1.32 -7.11
C PHE A 45 14.90 -2.26 -6.41
N CYS A 46 14.95 -3.56 -6.72
CA CYS A 46 14.16 -4.60 -6.04
C CYS A 46 12.68 -4.22 -5.91
N ARG A 47 12.10 -3.64 -6.97
CA ARG A 47 10.69 -3.25 -7.07
C ARG A 47 10.24 -2.17 -6.07
N ILE A 48 11.14 -1.42 -5.45
CA ILE A 48 10.75 -0.38 -4.46
C ILE A 48 10.22 0.90 -5.13
N LEU A 49 10.42 1.07 -6.43
CA LEU A 49 10.13 2.31 -7.14
C LEU A 49 8.69 2.33 -7.65
N GLY A 50 7.86 3.21 -7.08
CA GLY A 50 6.58 3.59 -7.68
C GLY A 50 6.77 4.54 -8.86
N TYR A 51 5.75 4.68 -9.71
CA TYR A 51 5.85 5.44 -10.98
C TYR A 51 6.37 6.88 -10.83
N ARG A 52 6.08 7.57 -9.72
CA ARG A 52 6.60 8.92 -9.45
C ARG A 52 8.12 8.92 -9.29
N ARG A 53 8.66 7.99 -8.51
CA ARG A 53 10.10 7.84 -8.31
C ARG A 53 10.78 7.29 -9.56
N MET A 54 10.15 6.31 -10.21
CA MET A 54 10.59 5.79 -11.50
C MET A 54 10.78 6.92 -12.52
N THR A 55 9.78 7.81 -12.63
CA THR A 55 9.85 8.98 -13.53
C THR A 55 11.00 9.90 -13.18
N SER A 56 11.15 10.27 -11.91
CA SER A 56 12.23 11.15 -11.48
C SER A 56 13.61 10.54 -11.77
N TRP A 57 13.76 9.23 -11.60
CA TRP A 57 15.05 8.55 -11.72
C TRP A 57 15.43 8.34 -13.18
N ILE A 58 14.52 7.82 -13.99
CA ILE A 58 14.76 7.68 -15.44
C ILE A 58 15.12 9.04 -16.05
N ASN A 59 14.35 10.09 -15.75
CA ASN A 59 14.64 11.42 -16.31
C ASN A 59 15.97 12.00 -15.84
N HIS A 60 16.30 11.83 -14.55
CA HIS A 60 17.54 12.35 -13.99
C HIS A 60 18.79 11.63 -14.56
N PHE A 61 18.78 10.30 -14.56
CA PHE A 61 19.98 9.52 -14.90
C PHE A 61 20.14 9.25 -16.40
N ASN A 62 19.04 9.27 -17.16
CA ASN A 62 19.09 9.05 -18.61
C ASN A 62 18.98 10.36 -19.41
N HIS A 63 19.01 11.51 -18.73
CA HIS A 63 18.89 12.85 -19.33
C HIS A 63 17.64 12.98 -20.23
N THR A 64 16.52 12.40 -19.80
CA THR A 64 15.24 12.41 -20.54
C THR A 64 14.20 13.28 -19.85
N ASN A 65 13.09 13.56 -20.55
CA ASN A 65 11.96 14.29 -19.98
C ASN A 65 10.62 13.59 -20.25
N TYR A 66 10.51 12.34 -19.84
CA TYR A 66 9.28 11.58 -19.97
C TYR A 66 8.23 12.05 -18.95
N SER A 67 6.98 12.12 -19.40
CA SER A 67 5.86 12.44 -18.50
C SER A 67 5.55 11.29 -17.56
N LYS A 68 5.16 11.63 -16.32
CA LYS A 68 4.75 10.65 -15.30
C LYS A 68 3.65 9.69 -15.77
N ASN A 69 2.74 10.18 -16.62
CA ASN A 69 1.63 9.39 -17.15
C ASN A 69 2.10 8.38 -18.21
N ARG A 70 3.10 8.74 -19.04
CA ARG A 70 3.69 7.83 -20.03
C ARG A 70 4.38 6.65 -19.33
N ILE A 71 5.18 6.93 -18.31
CA ILE A 71 5.86 5.91 -17.50
C ILE A 71 4.84 5.04 -16.77
N HIS A 72 3.82 5.64 -16.14
CA HIS A 72 2.75 4.87 -15.48
C HIS A 72 2.02 3.92 -16.44
N ARG A 73 1.73 4.36 -17.67
CA ARG A 73 1.11 3.52 -18.71
C ARG A 73 2.01 2.34 -19.09
N ILE A 74 3.31 2.58 -19.24
CA ILE A 74 4.28 1.52 -19.56
C ILE A 74 4.41 0.53 -18.40
N MET A 75 4.58 1.01 -17.17
CA MET A 75 4.60 0.16 -15.97
C MET A 75 3.35 -0.72 -15.87
N LYS A 76 2.16 -0.17 -16.12
CA LYS A 76 0.91 -0.95 -16.18
C LYS A 76 0.93 -2.03 -17.25
N LYS A 77 1.38 -1.71 -18.47
CA LYS A 77 1.51 -2.71 -19.56
C LYS A 77 2.50 -3.82 -19.23
N LEU A 78 3.53 -3.52 -18.45
CA LEU A 78 4.53 -4.48 -17.99
C LEU A 78 4.15 -5.24 -16.71
N GLY A 79 3.03 -4.90 -16.07
CA GLY A 79 2.65 -5.48 -14.77
C GLY A 79 3.57 -5.08 -13.61
N ILE A 80 4.32 -3.98 -13.76
CA ILE A 80 5.27 -3.50 -12.76
C ILE A 80 4.55 -2.62 -11.74
N HIS A 81 4.71 -2.98 -10.46
CA HIS A 81 4.14 -2.27 -9.32
C HIS A 81 5.18 -2.19 -8.20
N SER A 82 5.16 -1.09 -7.46
CA SER A 82 6.03 -0.93 -6.31
C SER A 82 5.66 -1.91 -5.20
N ALA A 83 6.64 -2.61 -4.65
CA ALA A 83 6.50 -3.45 -3.47
C ALA A 83 6.03 -2.61 -2.27
N ILE A 84 4.98 -3.08 -1.59
CA ILE A 84 4.48 -2.47 -0.37
C ILE A 84 5.50 -2.70 0.74
N ARG A 85 6.11 -1.62 1.24
CA ARG A 85 7.01 -1.69 2.40
C ARG A 85 6.20 -1.60 3.68
N LYS A 86 6.45 -2.51 4.63
CA LYS A 86 5.91 -2.36 6.00
C LYS A 86 6.43 -1.05 6.58
N ASN A 87 5.53 -0.22 7.11
CA ASN A 87 5.91 1.01 7.81
C ASN A 87 6.83 0.65 8.98
N LYS A 88 7.97 1.34 9.10
CA LYS A 88 8.86 1.19 10.26
C LYS A 88 8.12 1.69 11.49
N LYS A 89 8.01 0.86 12.52
CA LYS A 89 7.47 1.27 13.81
C LYS A 89 8.35 2.40 14.36
N THR A 90 7.74 3.54 14.67
CA THR A 90 8.43 4.72 15.21
C THR A 90 8.64 4.63 16.72
N TYR A 91 8.04 3.66 17.39
CA TYR A 91 8.19 3.46 18.83
C TYR A 91 9.28 2.42 19.12
N HIS A 92 10.15 2.74 20.08
CA HIS A 92 11.03 1.76 20.71
C HIS A 92 10.22 0.97 21.72
N SER A 93 10.14 -0.35 21.54
CA SER A 93 9.55 -1.22 22.56
C SER A 93 10.47 -1.21 23.78
N SER A 94 10.05 -0.58 24.88
CA SER A 94 10.71 -0.79 26.17
C SER A 94 10.40 -2.22 26.64
N LYS A 95 11.37 -2.85 27.30
CA LYS A 95 11.14 -4.09 28.03
C LYS A 95 10.27 -3.71 29.23
N ALA A 96 9.08 -4.31 29.37
CA ALA A 96 8.25 -4.06 30.55
C ALA A 96 9.06 -4.46 31.79
N GLU A 97 9.39 -3.49 32.64
CA GLU A 97 10.38 -3.67 33.71
C GLU A 97 9.92 -4.67 34.79
N ALA A 98 8.63 -4.96 34.84
CA ALA A 98 8.08 -6.22 35.33
C ALA A 98 6.66 -6.32 34.77
N THR A 99 6.39 -7.29 33.89
CA THR A 99 5.00 -7.66 33.65
C THR A 99 4.54 -8.38 34.91
N ALA A 100 3.85 -7.66 35.80
CA ALA A 100 3.15 -8.29 36.92
C ALA A 100 2.26 -9.40 36.35
N GLU A 101 2.21 -10.55 37.04
CA GLU A 101 1.38 -11.66 36.61
C GLU A 101 -0.05 -11.18 36.38
N ASN A 102 -0.64 -11.52 35.22
CA ASN A 102 -2.03 -11.22 34.95
C ASN A 102 -2.92 -12.15 35.80
N LYS A 103 -3.13 -11.76 37.06
CA LYS A 103 -3.96 -12.49 38.03
C LYS A 103 -5.43 -12.56 37.63
N LEU A 104 -5.90 -11.57 36.86
CA LEU A 104 -7.29 -11.46 36.43
C LEU A 104 -7.63 -12.41 35.28
N ARG A 105 -6.73 -12.63 34.32
CA ARG A 105 -6.95 -13.47 33.12
C ARG A 105 -8.30 -13.21 32.40
N ARG A 106 -8.80 -11.97 32.45
CA ARG A 106 -10.13 -11.54 31.96
C ARG A 106 -11.34 -12.19 32.67
N ASP A 107 -11.14 -12.79 33.83
CA ASP A 107 -12.22 -13.23 34.72
C ASP A 107 -12.67 -12.07 35.61
N PHE A 108 -13.69 -11.35 35.16
CA PHE A 108 -14.29 -10.22 35.89
C PHE A 108 -15.40 -10.66 36.86
N ASN A 109 -15.77 -11.95 36.85
CA ASN A 109 -16.80 -12.47 37.72
C ASN A 109 -16.32 -12.53 39.17
N THR A 110 -17.19 -12.17 40.11
CA THR A 110 -16.91 -12.21 41.55
C THR A 110 -18.09 -12.86 42.26
N GLY A 111 -17.79 -13.68 43.27
CA GLY A 111 -18.82 -14.34 44.08
C GLY A 111 -19.24 -13.50 45.29
N LYS A 112 -18.37 -12.59 45.74
CA LYS A 112 -18.61 -11.69 46.87
C LYS A 112 -18.10 -10.27 46.59
N PRO A 113 -18.66 -9.26 47.27
CA PRO A 113 -18.08 -7.92 47.25
C PRO A 113 -16.62 -7.90 47.71
N ASN A 114 -15.84 -7.00 47.09
CA ASN A 114 -14.46 -6.67 47.42
C ASN A 114 -13.40 -7.76 47.09
N GLU A 115 -13.74 -8.78 46.29
CA GLU A 115 -12.78 -9.83 45.88
C GLU A 115 -11.79 -9.36 44.81
N LYS A 116 -12.23 -8.50 43.88
CA LYS A 116 -11.40 -8.00 42.78
C LYS A 116 -11.60 -6.49 42.61
N TRP A 117 -10.47 -5.78 42.53
CA TRP A 117 -10.42 -4.33 42.38
C TRP A 117 -9.60 -4.02 41.14
N ALA A 118 -10.13 -3.21 40.24
CA ALA A 118 -9.44 -2.74 39.06
C ALA A 118 -9.01 -1.29 39.29
N THR A 119 -7.78 -0.96 38.87
CA THR A 119 -7.27 0.40 38.91
C THR A 119 -6.79 0.79 37.52
N ASP A 120 -7.13 1.99 37.09
CA ASP A 120 -6.63 2.56 35.83
C ASP A 120 -6.01 3.93 36.08
N VAL A 121 -4.95 4.24 35.35
CA VAL A 121 -4.30 5.55 35.39
C VAL A 121 -4.31 6.14 33.98
N THR A 122 -5.07 7.22 33.81
CA THR A 122 -5.16 7.94 32.54
C THR A 122 -4.37 9.26 32.59
N GLU A 123 -3.46 9.48 31.64
CA GLU A 123 -2.71 10.73 31.46
C GLU A 123 -3.45 11.69 30.52
N PHE A 124 -3.70 12.92 30.99
CA PHE A 124 -4.19 14.04 30.18
C PHE A 124 -3.09 15.07 30.02
N LYS A 125 -2.93 15.58 28.79
CA LYS A 125 -2.01 16.68 28.50
C LYS A 125 -2.79 17.99 28.46
N ILE A 126 -2.34 19.00 29.22
CA ILE A 126 -2.90 20.34 29.16
C ILE A 126 -2.29 21.06 27.95
N PRO A 127 -3.06 21.40 26.90
CA PRO A 127 -2.53 21.91 25.63
C PRO A 127 -1.64 23.15 25.79
N ASP A 128 -2.04 24.09 26.64
CA ASP A 128 -1.40 25.41 26.73
C ASP A 128 -0.21 25.48 27.69
N THR A 129 -0.10 24.54 28.62
CA THR A 129 0.96 24.56 29.65
C THR A 129 1.97 23.42 29.51
N GLY A 130 1.67 22.42 28.66
CA GLY A 130 2.46 21.20 28.52
C GLY A 130 2.49 20.33 29.78
N LYS A 131 1.77 20.71 30.85
CA LYS A 131 1.67 19.94 32.09
C LYS A 131 0.83 18.69 31.87
N LYS A 132 1.13 17.67 32.67
CA LYS A 132 0.42 16.39 32.67
C LYS A 132 -0.48 16.30 33.90
N LEU A 133 -1.72 15.90 33.69
CA LEU A 133 -2.66 15.52 34.74
C LEU A 133 -2.84 14.00 34.70
N TYR A 134 -2.87 13.37 35.86
CA TYR A 134 -3.10 11.95 35.99
C TYR A 134 -4.40 11.72 36.75
N LEU A 135 -5.33 10.96 36.16
CA LEU A 135 -6.53 10.47 36.83
C LEU A 135 -6.29 9.03 37.25
N SER A 136 -6.41 8.76 38.55
CA SER A 136 -6.39 7.41 39.09
C SER A 136 -7.82 6.99 39.43
N ALA A 137 -8.35 6.01 38.72
CA ALA A 137 -9.66 5.43 38.99
C ALA A 137 -9.49 4.09 39.72
N ILE A 138 -10.31 3.86 40.74
CA ILE A 138 -10.41 2.59 41.46
C ILE A 138 -11.84 2.10 41.36
N THR A 139 -12.03 0.90 40.82
CA THR A 139 -13.36 0.31 40.60
C THR A 139 -13.43 -1.08 41.20
N ARG A 140 -14.50 -1.33 41.96
CA ARG A 140 -14.81 -2.66 42.48
C ARG A 140 -15.50 -3.49 41.41
N LEU A 141 -15.00 -4.71 41.15
CA LEU A 141 -15.69 -5.67 40.29
C LEU A 141 -16.74 -6.40 41.14
N LEU A 142 -17.99 -6.40 40.67
CA LEU A 142 -19.12 -7.05 41.32
C LEU A 142 -20.06 -7.62 40.27
N ASN A 143 -20.47 -8.88 40.44
CA ASN A 143 -21.58 -9.43 39.68
C ASN A 143 -22.88 -9.12 40.42
N ILE A 144 -23.76 -8.37 39.77
CA ILE A 144 -25.15 -8.21 40.17
C ILE A 144 -25.93 -9.22 39.33
N ASN A 145 -25.99 -10.47 39.80
CA ASN A 145 -26.96 -11.43 39.29
C ASN A 145 -28.17 -11.34 40.22
N ASP A 146 -29.24 -10.71 39.74
CA ASP A 146 -30.60 -10.83 40.27
C ASP A 146 -31.34 -11.95 39.51
#